data_AF-A0A2R6ID70-F1
#
_entry.id   AF-A0A2R6ID70-F1
#
_cell.length_a   1.000
_cell.length_b   1.000
_cell.length_c   1.000
_cell.angle_alpha   90.00
_cell.angle_beta   90.00
_cell.angle_gamma   90.00
#
_symmetry.space_group_name_H-M   'P 1'
#
loop_
_entity.id
_entity.type
_entity.pdbx_description
1 polymer ?
#
loop_
_entity_poly.entity_id
_entity_poly.type
_entity_poly.pdbx_seq_one_letter_code
_entity_poly.pdbx_strand_id
1 'polypeptide(L)'
;MGTSQDAADGAADSLVTCSLQGGTLSVYEDRVVIERSGASIHEDKTVPMDEVRGVAYSGGWLTGHIQIEQVGVEPDEAGVLSHPVDENTLYFPWSKRSCARDARDAILERATGE
;
A
#
# COMPACT_ATOMS: atom_id res chain seq x y z
N MET A 1 29.01 -20.09 1.90
CA MET A 1 28.84 -18.65 1.64
C MET A 1 27.34 -18.42 1.52
N GLY A 2 26.64 -17.85 2.51
CA GLY A 2 26.82 -16.49 3.05
C GLY A 2 25.74 -15.62 2.40
N THR A 3 24.71 -15.27 3.16
CA THR A 3 23.39 -14.71 2.80
C THR A 3 23.43 -13.48 1.89
N SER A 4 22.70 -13.54 0.78
CA SER A 4 22.37 -12.37 -0.04
C SER A 4 21.15 -11.69 0.58
N GLN A 5 21.43 -10.78 1.52
CA GLN A 5 20.47 -9.85 2.10
C GLN A 5 21.06 -8.46 1.87
N ASP A 6 20.85 -7.93 0.68
CA ASP A 6 21.32 -6.60 0.31
C ASP A 6 20.28 -5.97 -0.63
N ALA A 7 19.38 -5.18 -0.03
CA ALA A 7 18.60 -4.08 -0.61
C ALA A 7 17.51 -3.65 0.40
N ALA A 8 17.90 -3.01 1.51
CA ALA A 8 17.01 -2.23 2.36
C ALA A 8 17.77 -1.10 3.06
N ASP A 9 18.71 -0.45 2.34
CA ASP A 9 19.37 0.77 2.82
C ASP A 9 18.43 1.95 2.52
N GLY A 10 17.59 2.26 3.51
CA GLY A 10 16.46 3.20 3.41
C GLY A 10 15.26 2.86 4.31
N ALA A 11 15.26 1.71 4.98
CA ALA A 11 14.27 1.32 5.98
C ALA A 11 14.42 2.16 7.27
N ALA A 12 14.04 3.43 7.24
CA ALA A 12 13.48 4.05 8.43
C ALA A 12 12.30 3.17 8.88
N ASP A 13 12.15 2.91 10.18
CA ASP A 13 11.13 2.04 10.83
C ASP A 13 9.82 1.85 10.06
N SER A 14 9.83 0.94 9.07
CA SER A 14 8.64 0.51 8.36
C SER A 14 8.20 -0.78 9.02
N LEU A 15 6.97 -0.76 9.52
CA LEU A 15 6.35 -1.85 10.27
C LEU A 15 6.09 -3.04 9.35
N VAL A 16 5.59 -2.73 8.15
CA VAL A 16 5.26 -3.73 7.14
C VAL A 16 5.72 -3.22 5.79
N THR A 17 6.59 -4.00 5.13
CA THR A 17 7.06 -3.69 3.78
C THR A 17 6.75 -4.85 2.86
N CYS A 18 5.89 -4.59 1.88
CA CYS A 18 5.38 -5.56 0.93
C CYS A 18 5.68 -5.12 -0.50
N SER A 19 6.55 -5.85 -1.19
CA SER A 19 6.70 -5.71 -2.64
C SER A 19 5.50 -6.35 -3.36
N LEU A 20 4.67 -5.52 -3.99
CA LEU A 20 3.44 -5.88 -4.69
C LEU A 20 3.60 -5.63 -6.21
N GLN A 21 2.55 -5.93 -6.99
CA GLN A 21 2.56 -5.65 -8.42
C GLN A 21 2.25 -4.17 -8.66
N GLY A 22 3.23 -3.45 -9.20
CA GLY A 22 3.16 -2.01 -9.46
C GLY A 22 4.03 -1.17 -8.53
N GLY A 23 4.51 -1.73 -7.42
CA GLY A 23 5.38 -1.03 -6.47
C GLY A 23 5.55 -1.77 -5.14
N THR A 24 6.27 -1.15 -4.23
CA THR A 24 6.42 -1.59 -2.83
C THR A 24 5.52 -0.76 -1.94
N LEU A 25 4.71 -1.41 -1.11
CA LEU A 25 3.93 -0.79 -0.05
C LEU A 25 4.72 -0.87 1.25
N SER A 26 5.01 0.27 1.84
CA SER A 26 5.75 0.41 3.09
C SER A 26 4.89 1.16 4.09
N VAL A 27 4.47 0.50 5.16
CA VAL A 27 3.67 1.06 6.25
C VAL A 27 4.60 1.51 7.36
N TYR A 28 4.50 2.79 7.76
CA TYR A 28 5.24 3.40 8.87
C TYR A 28 4.27 3.74 10.00
N GLU A 29 4.80 4.14 11.15
CA GLU A 29 3.97 4.49 12.33
C GLU A 29 3.07 5.70 12.13
N ASP A 30 3.47 6.65 11.27
CA ASP A 30 2.78 7.93 11.05
C ASP A 30 2.29 8.09 9.60
N ARG A 31 2.65 7.16 8.70
CA ARG A 31 2.39 7.28 7.25
C ARG A 31 2.48 5.96 6.51
N VAL A 32 1.91 5.92 5.32
CA VAL A 32 2.01 4.84 4.35
C VAL A 32 2.72 5.38 3.12
N VAL A 33 3.72 4.66 2.63
CA VAL A 33 4.47 5.00 1.42
C VAL A 33 4.24 3.91 0.39
N ILE A 34 3.93 4.33 -0.83
CA ILE A 34 3.80 3.47 -2.00
C ILE A 34 4.91 3.86 -2.96
N GLU A 35 5.96 3.05 -2.99
CA GLU A 35 7.08 3.23 -3.91
C GLU A 35 6.75 2.55 -5.23
N ARG A 36 6.39 3.32 -6.25
CA ARG A 36 6.16 2.76 -7.59
C ARG A 36 7.51 2.44 -8.24
N SER A 37 7.66 1.25 -8.81
CA SER A 37 8.86 0.95 -9.61
C SER A 37 8.85 1.85 -10.85
N GLY A 38 9.97 2.49 -11.19
CA GLY A 38 10.09 3.49 -12.27
C GLY A 38 9.72 3.05 -13.69
N ALA A 39 9.21 1.83 -13.87
CA ALA A 39 8.48 1.38 -15.06
C ALA A 39 6.98 1.78 -15.05
N SER A 40 6.47 2.30 -13.92
CA SER A 40 5.13 2.86 -13.80
C SER A 40 5.11 4.33 -14.21
N ILE A 41 3.99 4.78 -14.78
CA ILE A 41 3.74 6.20 -15.10
C ILE A 41 3.42 7.07 -13.86
N HIS A 42 3.40 6.48 -12.67
CA HIS A 42 3.02 7.13 -11.42
C HIS A 42 4.25 7.33 -10.53
N GLU A 43 4.28 8.47 -9.85
CA GLU A 43 5.30 8.80 -8.85
C GLU A 43 5.07 8.03 -7.55
N ASP A 44 6.09 8.01 -6.70
CA ASP A 44 5.94 7.53 -5.32
C ASP A 44 4.89 8.37 -4.58
N LYS A 45 4.07 7.68 -3.78
CA LYS A 45 3.00 8.30 -3.01
C LYS A 45 3.29 8.14 -1.52
N THR A 46 3.21 9.23 -0.78
CA THR A 46 3.21 9.19 0.68
C THR A 46 1.87 9.70 1.20
N VAL A 47 1.21 8.90 2.03
CA VAL A 47 -0.09 9.16 2.63
C VAL A 47 0.09 9.16 4.16
N PRO A 48 -0.01 10.30 4.86
CA PRO A 48 0.06 10.32 6.32
C PRO A 48 -1.13 9.58 6.94
N MET A 49 -0.92 8.92 8.08
CA MET A 49 -1.95 8.12 8.75
C MET A 49 -3.12 8.95 9.28
N ASP A 50 -2.89 10.22 9.61
CA ASP A 50 -3.95 11.17 9.93
C ASP A 50 -4.94 11.37 8.77
N GLU A 51 -4.45 11.25 7.52
CA GLU A 51 -5.29 11.26 6.35
C GLU A 51 -5.78 9.86 5.97
N VAL A 52 -5.38 8.77 6.63
CA VAL A 52 -5.92 7.44 6.29
C VAL A 52 -7.25 7.23 6.99
N ARG A 53 -8.31 7.04 6.20
CA ARG A 53 -9.62 6.65 6.73
C ARG A 53 -9.71 5.15 6.95
N GLY A 54 -9.08 4.37 6.09
CA GLY A 54 -9.20 2.92 6.09
C GLY A 54 -8.43 2.27 4.96
N VAL A 55 -8.54 0.95 4.87
CA VAL A 55 -7.93 0.18 3.80
C VAL A 55 -8.91 -0.86 3.29
N ALA A 56 -9.29 -0.71 2.02
CA ALA A 56 -10.06 -1.69 1.28
C ALA A 56 -9.14 -2.83 0.83
N TYR A 57 -9.40 -4.03 1.35
CA TYR A 57 -8.65 -5.24 0.99
C TYR A 57 -9.58 -6.26 0.32
N SER A 58 -9.19 -6.71 -0.87
CA SER A 58 -9.87 -7.79 -1.57
C SER A 58 -8.88 -8.88 -1.93
N GLY A 59 -8.98 -10.04 -1.29
CA GLY A 59 -8.02 -11.13 -1.47
C GLY A 59 -8.13 -11.88 -2.80
N GLY A 60 -9.26 -11.77 -3.51
CA GLY A 60 -9.60 -12.50 -4.72
C GLY A 60 -9.35 -14.02 -4.68
N TRP A 61 -9.65 -14.73 -5.76
CA TRP A 61 -9.33 -16.16 -5.89
C TRP A 61 -7.97 -16.41 -6.56
N LEU A 62 -7.60 -15.55 -7.51
CA LEU A 62 -6.36 -15.63 -8.29
C LEU A 62 -5.38 -14.49 -7.94
N THR A 63 -5.90 -13.28 -7.89
CA THR A 63 -5.19 -12.05 -7.54
C THR A 63 -6.06 -11.22 -6.61
N GLY A 64 -5.42 -10.55 -5.65
CA GLY A 64 -6.07 -9.60 -4.77
C GLY A 64 -5.61 -8.18 -5.05
N HIS A 65 -6.27 -7.23 -4.43
CA HIS A 65 -5.85 -5.84 -4.39
C HIS A 65 -6.03 -5.25 -3.00
N ILE A 66 -5.19 -4.27 -2.70
CA ILE A 66 -5.26 -3.44 -1.49
C ILE A 66 -5.37 -2.00 -1.96
N GLN A 67 -6.34 -1.26 -1.42
CA GLN A 67 -6.59 0.13 -1.72
C GLN A 67 -6.60 0.93 -0.42
N ILE A 68 -5.79 1.97 -0.33
CA ILE A 68 -5.78 2.87 0.82
C ILE A 68 -6.85 3.95 0.63
N GLU A 69 -7.74 4.09 1.61
CA GLU A 69 -8.80 5.11 1.63
C GLU A 69 -8.29 6.34 2.38
N GLN A 70 -8.22 7.49 1.71
CA GLN A 70 -7.69 8.73 2.27
C GLN A 70 -8.82 9.74 2.57
N VAL A 71 -8.79 10.41 3.72
CA VAL A 71 -9.68 11.49 4.13
C VAL A 71 -9.51 12.67 3.18
N GLY A 72 -10.62 13.21 2.67
CA GLY A 72 -10.58 14.29 1.67
C GLY A 72 -10.36 13.83 0.23
N VAL A 73 -10.09 12.53 0.03
CA VAL A 73 -10.22 11.84 -1.26
C VAL A 73 -11.51 11.04 -1.19
N GLU A 74 -12.55 11.49 -1.90
CA GLU A 74 -13.80 10.72 -1.97
C GLU A 74 -13.45 9.34 -2.57
N PRO A 75 -13.80 8.21 -1.90
CA PRO A 75 -13.64 6.90 -2.51
C PRO A 75 -14.52 6.91 -3.76
N ASP A 76 -13.90 6.77 -4.93
CA ASP A 76 -14.57 7.04 -6.20
C ASP A 76 -15.68 6.00 -6.46
N GLU A 77 -16.88 6.29 -5.98
CA GLU A 77 -18.11 5.95 -6.67
C GLU A 77 -18.38 7.03 -7.72
N ALA A 78 -17.61 7.04 -8.81
CA ALA A 78 -17.84 7.79 -10.04
C ALA A 78 -17.92 9.33 -9.89
N GLY A 79 -16.77 10.01 -9.90
CA GLY A 79 -16.70 11.48 -9.75
C GLY A 79 -15.71 12.21 -10.65
N VAL A 80 -15.91 12.17 -11.98
CA VAL A 80 -15.53 13.21 -12.96
C VAL A 80 -14.26 14.05 -12.65
N LEU A 81 -13.07 13.43 -12.70
CA LEU A 81 -11.85 13.94 -13.37
C LEU A 81 -10.67 13.00 -13.05
N SER A 82 -10.43 12.05 -13.98
CA SER A 82 -9.22 11.20 -14.11
C SER A 82 -9.26 9.81 -13.43
N HIS A 83 -9.79 8.80 -14.12
CA HIS A 83 -9.35 7.42 -13.93
C HIS A 83 -8.14 7.16 -14.84
N PRO A 84 -6.97 6.83 -14.28
CA PRO A 84 -6.34 5.55 -14.67
C PRO A 84 -5.48 4.96 -13.53
N VAL A 85 -5.85 3.81 -12.98
CA VAL A 85 -5.16 3.16 -11.83
C VAL A 85 -5.10 4.09 -10.61
N ASP A 86 -6.02 3.93 -9.67
CA ASP A 86 -5.92 4.59 -8.36
C ASP A 86 -4.49 4.43 -7.83
N GLU A 87 -3.81 5.54 -7.60
CA GLU A 87 -2.44 5.57 -7.07
C GLU A 87 -2.37 4.83 -5.72
N ASN A 88 -3.51 4.80 -5.03
CA ASN A 88 -3.72 4.15 -3.76
C ASN A 88 -4.03 2.64 -3.87
N THR A 89 -4.13 2.08 -5.08
CA THR A 89 -4.46 0.66 -5.30
C THR A 89 -3.25 -0.12 -5.79
N LEU A 90 -2.91 -1.19 -5.07
CA LEU A 90 -1.86 -2.13 -5.42
C LEU A 90 -2.43 -3.53 -5.59
N TYR A 91 -2.03 -4.20 -6.66
CA TYR A 91 -2.43 -5.57 -6.95
C TYR A 91 -1.39 -6.55 -6.41
N PHE A 92 -1.85 -7.71 -5.97
CA PHE A 92 -0.96 -8.74 -5.48
C PHE A 92 -1.41 -10.14 -5.89
N PRO A 93 -0.46 -11.03 -6.20
CA PRO A 93 -0.78 -12.44 -6.38
C PRO A 93 -1.12 -13.07 -5.03
N TRP A 94 -1.82 -14.20 -5.06
CA TRP A 94 -2.13 -15.02 -3.87
C TRP A 94 -0.94 -15.17 -2.91
N SER A 95 0.28 -15.36 -3.42
CA SER A 95 1.48 -15.58 -2.58
C SER A 95 1.82 -14.40 -1.66
N LYS A 96 1.40 -13.18 -2.03
CA LYS A 96 1.64 -11.95 -1.25
C LYS A 96 0.40 -11.52 -0.45
N ARG A 97 -0.66 -12.33 -0.47
CA ARG A 97 -1.91 -12.09 0.25
C ARG A 97 -1.73 -11.91 1.75
N SER A 98 -0.83 -12.68 2.37
CA SER A 98 -0.54 -12.56 3.81
C SER A 98 0.11 -11.22 4.13
N CYS A 99 1.05 -10.77 3.30
CA CYS A 99 1.74 -9.49 3.47
C CYS A 99 0.75 -8.32 3.30
N ALA A 100 -0.07 -8.35 2.25
CA ALA A 100 -1.09 -7.32 2.04
C ALA A 100 -2.12 -7.26 3.18
N ARG A 101 -2.47 -8.42 3.76
CA ARG A 101 -3.34 -8.46 4.94
C ARG A 101 -2.67 -7.84 6.16
N ASP A 102 -1.40 -8.14 6.38
CA ASP A 102 -0.59 -7.59 7.49
C ASP A 102 -0.47 -6.07 7.38
N ALA A 103 -0.19 -5.56 6.17
CA ALA A 103 -0.15 -4.13 5.89
C ALA A 103 -1.50 -3.46 6.17
N ARG A 104 -2.61 -4.07 5.72
CA ARG A 104 -3.96 -3.59 6.01
C ARG A 104 -4.21 -3.53 7.52
N ASP A 105 -3.89 -4.59 8.25
CA ASP A 105 -4.04 -4.64 9.72
C ASP A 105 -3.25 -3.52 10.38
N ALA A 106 -1.96 -3.40 10.07
CA ALA A 106 -1.08 -2.39 10.65
C ALA A 106 -1.56 -0.96 10.37
N ILE A 107 -2.16 -0.72 9.20
CA ILE A 107 -2.76 0.57 8.85
C ILE A 107 -4.06 0.78 9.62
N LEU A 108 -4.95 -0.22 9.70
CA LEU A 108 -6.21 -0.11 10.42
C LEU A 108 -5.98 0.13 11.91
N GLU A 109 -5.13 -0.68 12.56
CA GLU A 109 -4.75 -0.49 13.98
C GLU A 109 -4.31 0.94 14.28
N ARG A 110 -3.66 1.62 13.33
CA ARG A 110 -3.15 2.99 13.52
C ARG A 110 -4.12 4.08 13.09
N ALA A 111 -4.82 3.88 11.98
CA ALA A 111 -5.81 4.82 11.47
C ALA A 111 -7.05 4.86 12.37
N THR A 112 -7.45 3.72 12.94
CA THR A 112 -8.62 3.62 13.83
C THR A 112 -8.27 3.51 15.31
N GLY A 113 -7.00 3.27 15.66
CA GLY A 113 -6.50 3.30 17.04
C GLY A 113 -7.03 2.19 17.95
N GLU A 114 -7.43 1.04 17.40
CA GLU A 114 -7.93 -0.12 18.17
C GLU A 114 -6.84 -1.13 18.52
#